data_AF-A0A7C0WAY0-F1
#
_entry.id   AF-A0A7C0WAY0-F1
#
_cell.length_a   1.000
_cell.length_b   1.000
_cell.length_c   1.000
_cell.angle_alpha   90.00
_cell.angle_beta   90.00
_cell.angle_gamma   90.00
#
_symmetry.space_group_name_H-M   'P 1'
#
loop_
_entity.id
_entity.type
_entity.pdbx_description
1 polymer ?
#
loop_
_entity_poly.entity_id
_entity_poly.type
_entity_poly.pdbx_seq_one_letter_code
_entity_poly.pdbx_strand_id
1 'polypeptide(L)'
;MAKKFLMLFCALAMLFALTSLADREAIGANELTLRSDKLVVPGEWSTKAGSRAIVWDNGMDYTGLAASQDDASISLDPIVADDFIFDLAQVVNDVHWIGGYWNGPPDDGDFDWEIIFYNDYGDGTKPGTAIATYIFPNSNVNETWLSGTAGSSNFYSYSVNLPTPASFSAGTKYWISIQGIGAYAPQSGVAYHETIILHQSVFKSTYFEYDDWTDSEDVFGIAQDLCFQLTFTESCNWLPDDPHKMHFPQLPDPTGWAVNATAPVVLADDFMCMDTGWVKDIHFWGSWKNDVVGEITSFVLSLHADIPADPPQVPYSRPGVTLWEAEVTDFTVAAFDPPTMEGWYDPSTGEIIYDDHYAYFQYNVCLPEQIWFWQDSSTIYWLNISAVVADAQATQWGWKSTLDHWNDDAVWGLWGELDWVEMYEPAECDTIFNSFYIQVDPTGIFVAGAGEEAFGDGWYYYPFEEWWNIWFYDHPLDYERY
;
A
#
# COMPACT_ATOMS: atom_id res chain seq x y z
N MET A 1 29.85 -0.65 44.89
CA MET A 1 30.04 0.77 45.30
C MET A 1 30.41 1.68 44.12
N ALA A 2 31.15 1.20 43.10
CA ALA A 2 31.40 1.95 41.86
C ALA A 2 30.23 1.96 40.84
N LYS A 3 29.34 0.95 40.87
CA LYS A 3 28.21 0.84 39.93
C LYS A 3 27.06 1.83 40.21
N LYS A 4 26.79 2.16 41.48
CA LYS A 4 25.81 3.22 41.87
C LYS A 4 26.30 4.65 41.58
N PHE A 5 27.55 4.85 41.21
CA PHE A 5 28.12 6.18 40.95
C PHE A 5 27.82 6.72 39.54
N LEU A 6 27.42 5.86 38.59
CA LEU A 6 27.09 6.28 37.22
C LEU A 6 25.70 6.95 37.15
N MET A 7 24.71 6.43 37.90
CA MET A 7 23.38 7.05 38.01
C MET A 7 23.37 8.37 38.82
N LEU A 8 24.28 8.51 39.79
CA LEU A 8 24.31 9.71 40.66
C LEU A 8 24.78 10.98 39.92
N PHE A 9 25.41 10.85 38.75
CA PHE A 9 25.76 12.00 37.90
C PHE A 9 24.58 12.49 37.03
N CYS A 10 23.52 11.69 36.85
CA CYS A 10 22.30 12.12 36.13
C CYS A 10 21.41 13.05 36.99
N ALA A 11 21.42 12.89 38.31
CA ALA A 11 20.54 13.68 39.20
C ALA A 11 21.04 15.11 39.52
N LEU A 12 22.29 15.46 39.19
CA LEU A 12 22.90 16.72 39.64
C LEU A 12 22.80 17.89 38.63
N ALA A 13 22.15 17.69 37.48
CA ALA A 13 21.98 18.75 36.46
C ALA A 13 20.62 19.48 36.50
N MET A 14 19.65 19.02 37.29
CA MET A 14 18.31 19.62 37.36
C MET A 14 18.11 20.45 38.62
N LEU A 15 18.61 21.69 38.62
CA LEU A 15 18.20 22.65 39.64
C LEU A 15 18.25 24.09 39.12
N PHE A 16 17.38 24.47 38.18
CA PHE A 16 16.93 25.86 38.03
C PHE A 16 15.71 25.95 37.09
N ALA A 17 14.50 25.99 37.66
CA ALA A 17 13.38 26.83 37.23
C ALA A 17 12.14 26.59 38.12
N LEU A 18 12.02 27.36 39.20
CA LEU A 18 10.79 27.49 39.98
C LEU A 18 10.08 28.77 39.52
N THR A 19 8.81 28.65 39.12
CA THR A 19 7.67 29.61 39.15
C THR A 19 6.65 29.13 38.11
N SER A 20 5.34 28.98 38.32
CA SER A 20 4.41 29.32 39.40
C SER A 20 3.16 28.44 39.26
N LEU A 21 2.72 27.78 40.33
CA LEU A 21 1.43 27.07 40.39
C LEU A 21 0.29 28.05 40.71
N ALA A 22 -0.58 28.29 39.74
CA ALA A 22 -1.97 28.74 39.82
C ALA A 22 -2.52 28.55 38.39
N ASP A 23 -3.49 27.72 38.05
CA ASP A 23 -4.75 27.41 38.71
C ASP A 23 -5.18 25.97 38.39
N ARG A 24 -5.74 25.28 39.38
CA ARG A 24 -6.57 24.08 39.16
C ARG A 24 -8.02 24.53 39.06
N GLU A 25 -8.63 24.39 37.89
CA GLU A 25 -10.08 24.22 37.79
C GLU A 25 -10.42 23.01 36.92
N ALA A 26 -11.34 22.20 37.42
CA ALA A 26 -11.87 21.02 36.78
C ALA A 26 -12.67 21.41 35.52
N ILE A 27 -12.43 20.73 34.41
CA ILE A 27 -13.29 20.80 33.22
C ILE A 27 -13.69 19.37 32.85
N GLY A 28 -14.99 19.15 32.84
CA GLY A 28 -15.63 17.86 32.59
C GLY A 28 -15.66 17.48 31.11
N ALA A 29 -16.11 16.25 30.88
CA ALA A 29 -16.31 15.62 29.60
C ALA A 29 -17.04 16.51 28.57
N ASN A 30 -16.31 16.91 27.53
CA ASN A 30 -16.69 16.94 26.11
C ASN A 30 -15.64 17.74 25.34
N GLU A 31 -15.33 17.28 24.12
CA GLU A 31 -14.26 17.74 23.22
C GLU A 31 -12.89 17.10 23.51
N LEU A 32 -12.68 15.91 22.92
CA LEU A 32 -11.37 15.48 22.42
C LEU A 32 -10.93 16.52 21.38
N THR A 33 -10.41 17.64 21.87
CA THR A 33 -9.62 18.53 21.05
C THR A 33 -8.30 17.79 20.88
N LEU A 34 -8.18 17.07 19.77
CA LEU A 34 -6.89 16.60 19.25
C LEU A 34 -5.89 17.74 19.49
N ARG A 35 -4.86 17.50 20.30
CA ARG A 35 -3.77 18.46 20.48
C ARG A 35 -2.95 18.48 19.19
N SER A 36 -3.50 19.08 18.14
CA SER A 36 -2.97 19.19 16.79
C SER A 36 -1.72 20.06 16.67
N ASP A 37 -1.26 20.65 17.78
CA ASP A 37 -0.33 21.77 17.71
C ASP A 37 1.14 21.36 17.82
N LYS A 38 1.45 20.05 17.92
CA LYS A 38 2.83 19.58 18.14
C LYS A 38 3.20 18.32 17.37
N LEU A 39 2.89 18.31 16.07
CA LEU A 39 3.66 17.50 15.11
C LEU A 39 5.12 17.93 15.19
N VAL A 40 6.00 17.06 15.69
CA VAL A 40 7.42 17.11 15.32
C VAL A 40 7.59 16.15 14.16
N VAL A 41 7.15 16.59 12.97
CA VAL A 41 7.43 15.89 11.71
C VAL A 41 8.51 16.67 10.98
N PRO A 42 9.64 16.05 10.64
CA PRO A 42 10.60 16.60 9.71
C PRO A 42 10.00 16.77 8.32
N GLY A 43 10.23 17.94 7.72
CA GLY A 43 10.24 18.07 6.27
C GLY A 43 8.88 17.99 5.60
N GLU A 44 8.16 19.10 5.69
CA GLU A 44 7.08 19.50 4.78
C GLU A 44 5.81 18.64 4.82
N TRP A 45 4.70 19.37 4.80
CA TRP A 45 3.46 18.88 4.25
C TRP A 45 3.75 18.36 2.84
N SER A 46 3.95 17.06 2.67
CA SER A 46 3.40 16.45 1.50
C SER A 46 1.93 16.26 1.81
N THR A 47 1.09 17.13 1.24
CA THR A 47 -0.29 16.85 0.87
C THR A 47 -0.36 15.68 -0.14
N LYS A 48 0.48 14.66 0.06
CA LYS A 48 0.57 13.41 -0.70
C LYS A 48 -0.47 12.47 -0.13
N ALA A 49 -1.14 11.80 -1.04
CA ALA A 49 -2.25 10.92 -0.78
C ALA A 49 -1.76 9.61 -0.14
N GLY A 50 -1.78 9.63 1.18
CA GLY A 50 -1.56 8.52 2.08
C GLY A 50 -1.69 9.09 3.48
N SER A 51 -2.93 9.36 3.91
CA SER A 51 -3.14 9.98 5.22
C SER A 51 -2.67 9.01 6.31
N ARG A 52 -1.47 9.23 6.86
CA ARG A 52 -1.07 8.62 8.12
C ARG A 52 -2.05 9.09 9.19
N ALA A 53 -2.98 8.23 9.57
CA ALA A 53 -3.84 8.50 10.71
C ALA A 53 -3.02 8.22 11.98
N ILE A 54 -2.84 9.23 12.83
CA ILE A 54 -2.35 9.00 14.19
C ILE A 54 -3.45 8.27 14.93
N VAL A 55 -3.16 7.05 15.37
CA VAL A 55 -4.12 6.19 16.06
C VAL A 55 -3.85 6.14 17.56
N TRP A 56 -2.61 6.46 17.98
CA TRP A 56 -2.26 6.75 19.35
C TRP A 56 -1.21 7.87 19.37
N ASP A 57 -1.39 8.84 20.26
CA ASP A 57 -0.43 9.91 20.52
C ASP A 57 -0.09 9.92 22.01
N ASN A 58 1.14 9.50 22.32
CA ASN A 58 1.63 9.51 23.68
C ASN A 58 2.36 10.81 24.04
N GLY A 59 2.20 11.86 23.21
CA GLY A 59 2.91 13.12 23.36
C GLY A 59 4.30 13.07 22.74
N MET A 60 4.70 14.18 22.11
CA MET A 60 6.01 14.33 21.44
C MET A 60 6.81 15.52 21.99
N ASP A 61 6.32 16.14 23.07
CA ASP A 61 7.08 17.11 23.86
C ASP A 61 8.10 16.34 24.71
N TYR A 62 9.38 16.70 24.67
CA TYR A 62 10.41 15.95 25.40
C TYR A 62 11.22 16.84 26.35
N THR A 63 11.58 16.30 27.51
CA THR A 63 12.40 16.96 28.54
C THR A 63 13.72 16.25 28.81
N GLY A 64 13.88 15.01 28.38
CA GLY A 64 15.09 14.22 28.56
C GLY A 64 15.05 12.89 27.82
N LEU A 65 16.07 12.05 28.04
CA LEU A 65 16.17 10.69 27.48
C LEU A 65 16.23 9.67 28.62
N ALA A 66 15.47 8.59 28.48
CA ALA A 66 15.55 7.41 29.32
C ALA A 66 16.43 6.35 28.61
N ALA A 67 17.31 5.71 29.38
CA ALA A 67 18.23 4.68 28.88
C ALA A 67 17.46 3.51 28.26
N SER A 68 17.71 3.24 26.97
CA SER A 68 17.12 2.11 26.25
C SER A 68 18.09 1.60 25.18
N GLN A 69 18.97 0.68 25.57
CA GLN A 69 20.02 0.15 24.71
C GLN A 69 20.30 -1.32 25.04
N ASP A 70 20.54 -2.13 24.01
CA ASP A 70 21.17 -3.44 24.14
C ASP A 70 22.59 -3.42 23.55
N ASP A 71 23.59 -3.62 24.41
CA ASP A 71 24.98 -3.85 24.03
C ASP A 71 25.47 -5.16 24.65
N ALA A 72 25.37 -6.22 23.87
CA ALA A 72 25.83 -7.56 24.24
C ALA A 72 27.33 -7.61 24.58
N SER A 73 28.16 -6.70 24.08
CA SER A 73 29.62 -6.72 24.28
C SER A 73 30.01 -6.38 25.72
N ILE A 74 29.19 -5.59 26.41
CA ILE A 74 29.36 -5.20 27.82
C ILE A 74 28.19 -5.62 28.71
N SER A 75 27.22 -6.36 28.15
CA SER A 75 25.99 -6.77 28.81
C SER A 75 25.18 -5.60 29.37
N LEU A 76 25.16 -4.47 28.64
CA LEU A 76 24.32 -3.32 28.96
C LEU A 76 22.95 -3.57 28.34
N ASP A 77 21.91 -3.64 29.16
CA ASP A 77 20.56 -4.04 28.76
C ASP A 77 19.41 -3.15 29.30
N PRO A 78 19.58 -1.82 29.48
CA PRO A 78 18.45 -0.96 29.83
C PRO A 78 17.38 -1.01 28.75
N ILE A 79 16.13 -1.20 29.16
CA ILE A 79 14.95 -1.10 28.30
C ILE A 79 13.86 -0.33 29.05
N VAL A 80 13.21 0.58 28.33
CA VAL A 80 11.99 1.26 28.81
C VAL A 80 10.79 0.84 27.99
N ALA A 81 9.63 0.81 28.64
CA ALA A 81 8.36 0.56 27.99
C ALA A 81 7.28 1.50 28.52
N ASP A 82 6.27 1.76 27.71
CA ASP A 82 5.08 2.53 28.11
C ASP A 82 3.79 1.94 27.58
N ASP A 83 2.66 2.39 28.14
CA ASP A 83 1.35 1.86 27.81
C ASP A 83 0.56 2.69 26.79
N PHE A 84 -0.39 2.02 26.13
CA PHE A 84 -1.35 2.63 25.21
C PHE A 84 -2.67 1.86 25.18
N ILE A 85 -3.74 2.53 24.73
CA ILE A 85 -5.08 1.93 24.60
C ILE A 85 -5.85 2.55 23.43
N PHE A 86 -6.61 1.74 22.69
CA PHE A 86 -7.46 2.27 21.63
C PHE A 86 -8.94 2.21 22.02
N ASP A 87 -9.71 3.24 21.69
CA ASP A 87 -11.17 3.25 21.86
C ASP A 87 -11.87 2.29 20.87
N LEU A 88 -11.25 2.04 19.72
CA LEU A 88 -11.71 1.13 18.68
C LEU A 88 -10.60 0.13 18.32
N ALA A 89 -10.96 -1.00 17.69
CA ALA A 89 -9.97 -1.95 17.23
C ALA A 89 -9.12 -1.29 16.14
N GLN A 90 -7.80 -1.45 16.22
CA GLN A 90 -6.87 -0.68 15.42
C GLN A 90 -5.76 -1.56 14.85
N VAL A 91 -5.37 -1.27 13.61
CA VAL A 91 -4.14 -1.77 13.00
C VAL A 91 -3.11 -0.66 13.06
N VAL A 92 -1.87 -1.02 13.42
CA VAL A 92 -0.69 -0.15 13.41
C VAL A 92 0.29 -0.72 12.39
N ASN A 93 0.80 0.10 11.50
CA ASN A 93 1.84 -0.32 10.56
C ASN A 93 3.03 0.63 10.49
N ASP A 94 3.02 1.70 11.29
CA ASP A 94 4.15 2.62 11.39
C ASP A 94 4.24 3.15 12.83
N VAL A 95 5.48 3.27 13.32
CA VAL A 95 5.81 3.73 14.67
C VAL A 95 6.75 4.92 14.57
N HIS A 96 6.39 6.00 15.26
CA HIS A 96 7.21 7.20 15.41
C HIS A 96 7.63 7.36 16.87
N TRP A 97 8.84 7.86 17.11
CA TRP A 97 9.28 8.23 18.46
C TRP A 97 10.30 9.36 18.43
N ILE A 98 10.46 10.03 19.56
CA ILE A 98 11.63 10.87 19.80
C ILE A 98 12.64 10.04 20.57
N GLY A 99 13.88 10.02 20.09
CA GLY A 99 14.99 9.32 20.73
C GLY A 99 16.25 10.17 20.71
N GLY A 100 17.36 9.59 21.11
CA GLY A 100 18.61 10.32 21.09
C GLY A 100 19.81 9.60 21.65
N TYR A 101 20.92 10.34 21.66
CA TYR A 101 22.24 9.84 22.03
C TYR A 101 22.93 10.74 23.05
N TRP A 102 23.65 10.16 24.02
CA TRP A 102 24.49 10.91 24.97
C TRP A 102 25.73 10.09 25.38
N ASN A 103 26.63 10.69 26.19
CA ASN A 103 27.83 10.02 26.72
C ASN A 103 28.82 9.45 25.68
N GLY A 104 28.91 10.05 24.50
CA GLY A 104 29.89 9.68 23.45
C GLY A 104 30.32 10.88 22.62
N PRO A 105 31.32 10.72 21.72
CA PRO A 105 31.59 11.73 20.71
C PRO A 105 30.27 12.09 20.01
N PRO A 106 29.97 13.37 19.84
CA PRO A 106 28.75 13.76 19.16
C PRO A 106 28.96 13.36 17.70
N ASP A 107 28.08 12.52 17.16
CA ASP A 107 27.35 12.84 15.93
C ASP A 107 26.85 11.63 15.14
N ASP A 108 27.23 10.37 15.42
CA ASP A 108 26.68 9.22 14.66
C ASP A 108 26.52 7.97 15.53
N GLY A 109 25.38 7.86 16.23
CA GLY A 109 24.94 6.58 16.78
C GLY A 109 24.35 5.74 15.66
N ASP A 110 25.07 4.73 15.17
CA ASP A 110 24.56 3.76 14.20
C ASP A 110 23.96 2.57 14.96
N PHE A 111 22.68 2.71 15.33
CA PHE A 111 21.94 1.69 16.08
C PHE A 111 20.91 1.03 15.17
N ASP A 112 20.90 -0.30 15.18
CA ASP A 112 19.69 -1.02 14.83
C ASP A 112 18.64 -0.75 15.93
N TRP A 113 17.35 -0.85 15.63
CA TRP A 113 16.29 -0.56 16.59
C TRP A 113 15.38 -1.76 16.77
N GLU A 114 15.13 -2.13 18.02
CA GLU A 114 14.14 -3.13 18.40
C GLU A 114 12.87 -2.44 18.94
N ILE A 115 11.73 -2.83 18.39
CA ILE A 115 10.41 -2.44 18.88
C ILE A 115 9.64 -3.69 19.28
N ILE A 116 9.15 -3.71 20.52
CA ILE A 116 8.35 -4.83 21.03
C ILE A 116 7.02 -4.29 21.52
N PHE A 117 5.94 -4.93 21.07
CA PHE A 117 4.62 -4.76 21.66
C PHE A 117 4.33 -5.90 22.64
N TYR A 118 3.68 -5.59 23.75
CA TYR A 118 3.30 -6.56 24.78
C TYR A 118 1.81 -6.45 25.09
N ASN A 119 1.21 -7.58 25.45
CA ASN A 119 0.00 -7.52 26.26
C ASN A 119 0.31 -6.90 27.62
N ASP A 120 -0.66 -6.25 28.23
CA ASP A 120 -0.59 -5.91 29.65
C ASP A 120 -0.40 -7.18 30.52
N TYR A 121 0.30 -7.04 31.65
CA TYR A 121 0.49 -8.14 32.61
C TYR A 121 -0.82 -8.65 33.24
N GLY A 122 -1.90 -7.88 33.11
CA GLY A 122 -3.24 -8.15 33.63
C GLY A 122 -3.62 -7.27 34.82
N ASP A 123 -2.74 -6.37 35.24
CA ASP A 123 -2.94 -5.44 36.36
C ASP A 123 -2.88 -3.96 35.96
N GLY A 124 -2.56 -3.67 34.69
CA GLY A 124 -2.50 -2.31 34.16
C GLY A 124 -1.21 -1.57 34.46
N THR A 125 -0.20 -2.21 35.06
CA THR A 125 0.98 -1.52 35.64
C THR A 125 2.30 -1.86 34.98
N LYS A 126 2.35 -2.90 34.13
CA LYS A 126 3.59 -3.28 33.44
C LYS A 126 3.36 -4.17 32.21
N PRO A 127 4.35 -4.26 31.31
CA PRO A 127 4.34 -5.20 30.21
C PRO A 127 4.27 -6.66 30.67
N GLY A 128 3.44 -7.44 29.98
CA GLY A 128 3.31 -8.88 30.12
C GLY A 128 4.10 -9.65 29.06
N THR A 129 3.42 -10.49 28.29
CA THR A 129 4.04 -11.29 27.21
C THR A 129 4.15 -10.46 25.93
N ALA A 130 5.29 -10.55 25.25
CA ALA A 130 5.49 -9.95 23.94
C ALA A 130 4.52 -10.58 22.92
N ILE A 131 3.87 -9.73 22.13
CA ILE A 131 2.91 -10.12 21.07
C ILE A 131 3.44 -9.86 19.67
N ALA A 132 4.37 -8.91 19.52
CA ALA A 132 5.08 -8.67 18.28
C ALA A 132 6.44 -8.05 18.58
N THR A 133 7.47 -8.47 17.83
CA THR A 133 8.84 -7.97 17.95
C THR A 133 9.36 -7.68 16.55
N TYR A 134 9.95 -6.50 16.38
CA TYR A 134 10.50 -6.02 15.13
C TYR A 134 11.92 -5.51 15.37
N ILE A 135 12.85 -5.90 14.51
CA ILE A 135 14.23 -5.41 14.52
C ILE A 135 14.47 -4.72 13.17
N PHE A 136 14.90 -3.47 13.24
CA PHE A 136 15.16 -2.62 12.09
C PHE A 136 16.65 -2.34 11.99
N PRO A 137 17.31 -2.74 10.89
CA PRO A 137 18.62 -2.22 10.57
C PRO A 137 18.58 -0.68 10.54
N ASN A 138 19.63 0.01 11.00
CA ASN A 138 19.65 1.48 10.98
C ASN A 138 19.30 2.08 9.60
N SER A 139 19.71 1.40 8.50
CA SER A 139 19.39 1.79 7.12
C SER A 139 17.89 1.87 6.80
N ASN A 140 17.05 1.26 7.62
CA ASN A 140 15.60 1.18 7.45
C ASN A 140 14.85 2.11 8.41
N VAL A 141 15.57 2.87 9.23
CA VAL A 141 15.00 3.83 10.18
C VAL A 141 15.13 5.23 9.58
N ASN A 142 14.01 5.94 9.46
CA ASN A 142 14.08 7.34 9.08
C ASN A 142 14.43 8.15 10.34
N GLU A 143 15.65 8.66 10.41
CA GLU A 143 16.12 9.51 11.50
C GLU A 143 16.19 10.97 11.02
N THR A 144 15.79 11.92 11.86
CA THR A 144 16.02 13.33 11.61
C THR A 144 16.40 14.06 12.88
N TRP A 145 17.48 14.83 12.79
CA TRP A 145 17.97 15.67 13.87
C TRP A 145 16.93 16.74 14.27
N LEU A 146 16.72 16.90 15.58
CA LEU A 146 15.82 17.91 16.14
C LEU A 146 16.57 19.00 16.91
N SER A 147 17.37 18.57 17.89
CA SER A 147 18.04 19.49 18.81
C SER A 147 19.21 18.78 19.50
N GLY A 148 20.19 19.53 19.98
CA GLY A 148 21.33 18.96 20.68
C GLY A 148 22.53 19.89 20.68
N THR A 149 23.55 19.55 21.45
CA THR A 149 24.84 20.24 21.44
C THR A 149 25.94 19.22 21.65
N ALA A 150 27.03 19.36 20.89
CA ALA A 150 28.21 18.52 21.01
C ALA A 150 28.65 18.33 22.47
N GLY A 151 28.67 17.07 22.94
CA GLY A 151 29.02 16.71 24.33
C GLY A 151 27.85 16.73 25.32
N SER A 152 26.61 16.85 24.85
CA SER A 152 25.36 16.70 25.62
C SER A 152 24.41 15.72 24.92
N SER A 153 23.18 15.57 25.43
CA SER A 153 22.14 14.79 24.76
C SER A 153 21.75 15.42 23.42
N ASN A 154 21.80 14.63 22.35
CA ASN A 154 21.22 14.97 21.06
C ASN A 154 19.86 14.26 20.93
N PHE A 155 18.90 14.90 20.29
CA PHE A 155 17.55 14.41 20.08
C PHE A 155 17.23 14.35 18.60
N TYR A 156 16.55 13.28 18.22
CA TYR A 156 16.15 12.99 16.86
C TYR A 156 14.71 12.48 16.87
N SER A 157 13.97 12.77 15.80
CA SER A 157 12.73 12.08 15.50
C SER A 157 13.05 10.84 14.66
N TYR A 158 12.41 9.73 14.98
CA TYR A 158 12.54 8.48 14.26
C TYR A 158 11.19 8.02 13.72
N SER A 159 11.23 7.25 12.64
CA SER A 159 10.07 6.49 12.17
C SER A 159 10.48 5.21 11.46
N VAL A 160 9.63 4.18 11.58
CA VAL A 160 9.75 2.90 10.88
C VAL A 160 8.40 2.41 10.41
N ASN A 161 8.37 1.80 9.22
CA ASN A 161 7.22 1.00 8.78
C ASN A 161 7.38 -0.43 9.30
N LEU A 162 6.38 -0.96 9.99
CA LEU A 162 6.36 -2.34 10.43
C LEU A 162 6.28 -3.27 9.20
N PRO A 163 7.18 -4.26 9.07
CA PRO A 163 7.14 -5.21 7.95
C PRO A 163 5.89 -6.10 7.96
N THR A 164 5.25 -6.24 9.12
CA THR A 164 3.94 -6.87 9.27
C THR A 164 3.11 -6.02 10.23
N PRO A 165 1.95 -5.50 9.82
CA PRO A 165 1.11 -4.68 10.69
C PRO A 165 0.73 -5.39 11.99
N ALA A 166 0.73 -4.64 13.10
CA ALA A 166 0.29 -5.11 14.41
C ALA A 166 -1.20 -4.77 14.61
N SER A 167 -1.98 -5.73 15.12
CA SER A 167 -3.42 -5.56 15.35
C SER A 167 -3.75 -5.52 16.83
N PHE A 168 -4.59 -4.58 17.24
CA PHE A 168 -4.94 -4.32 18.64
C PHE A 168 -6.45 -4.23 18.83
N SER A 169 -6.93 -4.75 19.95
CA SER A 169 -8.35 -4.76 20.28
C SER A 169 -8.76 -3.47 21.00
N ALA A 170 -9.98 -3.00 20.72
CA ALA A 170 -10.61 -1.90 21.43
C ALA A 170 -10.64 -2.14 22.96
N GLY A 171 -10.41 -1.09 23.75
CA GLY A 171 -10.52 -1.10 25.20
C GLY A 171 -9.52 -2.01 25.93
N THR A 172 -8.51 -2.51 25.22
CA THR A 172 -7.44 -3.35 25.78
C THR A 172 -6.16 -2.54 25.90
N LYS A 173 -5.56 -2.54 27.11
CA LYS A 173 -4.28 -1.90 27.34
C LYS A 173 -3.15 -2.78 26.81
N TYR A 174 -2.19 -2.14 26.14
CA TYR A 174 -0.98 -2.75 25.62
C TYR A 174 0.24 -1.93 26.05
N TRP A 175 1.43 -2.47 25.82
CA TRP A 175 2.69 -1.80 26.09
C TRP A 175 3.62 -1.83 24.88
N ILE A 176 4.47 -0.83 24.73
CA ILE A 176 5.51 -0.75 23.71
C ILE A 176 6.86 -0.49 24.37
N SER A 177 7.91 -1.18 23.94
CA SER A 177 9.31 -0.80 24.21
C SER A 177 10.03 -0.47 22.92
N ILE A 178 10.94 0.49 22.98
CA ILE A 178 11.79 0.91 21.86
C ILE A 178 13.24 0.93 22.38
N GLN A 179 14.14 0.17 21.77
CA GLN A 179 15.50 -0.04 22.27
C GLN A 179 16.51 0.02 21.12
N GLY A 180 17.61 0.77 21.29
CA GLY A 180 18.70 0.75 20.32
C GLY A 180 19.62 -0.46 20.54
N ILE A 181 19.91 -1.23 19.50
CA ILE A 181 20.85 -2.35 19.52
C ILE A 181 22.18 -1.85 18.94
N GLY A 182 23.22 -1.79 19.77
CA GLY A 182 24.50 -1.26 19.34
C GLY A 182 25.48 -1.01 20.47
N ALA A 183 26.73 -0.72 20.09
CA ALA A 183 27.82 -0.59 21.04
C ALA A 183 27.78 0.74 21.82
N TYR A 184 28.00 0.67 23.13
CA TYR A 184 28.34 1.83 23.94
C TYR A 184 29.83 2.17 23.78
N ALA A 185 30.25 3.41 23.52
CA ALA A 185 29.50 4.66 23.42
C ALA A 185 29.24 5.08 21.94
N PRO A 186 28.19 5.88 21.63
CA PRO A 186 27.31 6.61 22.56
C PRO A 186 26.27 5.71 23.25
N GLN A 187 25.55 6.28 24.23
CA GLN A 187 24.38 5.66 24.83
C GLN A 187 23.12 6.07 24.07
N SER A 188 22.25 5.13 23.72
CA SER A 188 20.94 5.39 23.11
C SER A 188 19.81 5.42 24.14
N GLY A 189 18.71 6.07 23.76
CA GLY A 189 17.51 6.13 24.59
C GLY A 189 16.30 6.73 23.89
N VAL A 190 15.17 6.60 24.57
CA VAL A 190 13.87 7.13 24.14
C VAL A 190 13.58 8.38 24.95
N ALA A 191 13.05 9.41 24.31
CA ALA A 191 12.72 10.64 24.99
C ALA A 191 11.47 10.48 25.86
N TYR A 192 11.38 11.31 26.91
CA TYR A 192 10.25 11.29 27.83
C TYR A 192 9.75 12.70 28.15
N HIS A 193 8.54 12.75 28.71
CA HIS A 193 7.96 13.89 29.40
C HIS A 193 7.28 13.51 30.72
N GLU A 194 6.92 14.52 31.51
CA GLU A 194 6.35 14.33 32.85
C GLU A 194 4.80 14.33 32.86
N THR A 195 4.15 14.49 31.70
CA THR A 195 2.69 14.37 31.61
C THR A 195 2.32 12.91 31.45
N ILE A 196 1.72 12.28 32.48
CA ILE A 196 1.38 10.85 32.43
C ILE A 196 0.06 10.61 31.70
N ILE A 197 0.10 9.85 30.61
CA ILE A 197 -1.04 9.37 29.82
C ILE A 197 -1.21 7.88 30.13
N LEU A 198 -2.27 7.52 30.87
CA LEU A 198 -2.53 6.18 31.42
C LEU A 198 -1.65 5.77 32.61
N HIS A 199 -0.47 5.18 32.40
CA HIS A 199 0.48 4.78 33.45
C HIS A 199 1.85 5.43 33.16
N GLN A 200 2.73 5.46 34.15
CA GLN A 200 4.08 5.97 33.93
C GLN A 200 4.94 4.92 33.22
N SER A 201 5.89 5.33 32.38
CA SER A 201 6.88 4.43 31.81
C SER A 201 7.53 3.56 32.87
N VAL A 202 7.87 2.33 32.48
CA VAL A 202 8.58 1.37 33.31
C VAL A 202 9.96 1.08 32.73
N PHE A 203 10.89 0.73 33.60
CA PHE A 203 12.28 0.43 33.28
C PHE A 203 12.66 -0.97 33.75
N LYS A 204 13.53 -1.63 32.98
CA LYS A 204 14.14 -2.92 33.34
C LYS A 204 15.59 -2.97 32.86
N SER A 205 16.47 -3.56 33.67
CA SER A 205 17.88 -3.81 33.33
C SER A 205 18.54 -4.71 34.36
N THR A 206 19.14 -5.82 33.93
CA THR A 206 19.99 -6.62 34.82
C THR A 206 21.31 -5.92 35.12
N TYR A 207 21.83 -5.12 34.16
CA TYR A 207 23.05 -4.33 34.34
C TYR A 207 22.94 -3.34 35.50
N PHE A 208 21.78 -2.70 35.63
CA PHE A 208 21.48 -1.71 36.69
C PHE A 208 20.80 -2.31 37.93
N GLU A 209 20.70 -3.64 38.04
CA GLU A 209 20.08 -4.35 39.18
C GLU A 209 18.55 -4.09 39.32
N TYR A 210 17.87 -3.85 38.20
CA TYR A 210 16.40 -3.76 38.08
C TYR A 210 15.90 -4.94 37.22
N ASP A 211 15.91 -6.14 37.79
CA ASP A 211 15.63 -7.40 37.06
C ASP A 211 14.17 -7.52 36.56
N ASP A 212 13.26 -6.72 37.12
CA ASP A 212 11.84 -6.67 36.80
C ASP A 212 11.42 -5.25 36.40
N TRP A 213 10.30 -5.14 35.68
CA TRP A 213 9.69 -3.86 35.34
C TRP A 213 9.43 -3.04 36.61
N THR A 214 10.05 -1.87 36.66
CA THR A 214 10.02 -0.94 37.79
C THR A 214 9.57 0.42 37.30
N ASP A 215 8.64 1.06 38.00
CA ASP A 215 8.12 2.38 37.64
C ASP A 215 9.24 3.42 37.52
N SER A 216 9.14 4.30 36.53
CA SER A 216 10.12 5.37 36.27
C SER A 216 10.34 6.28 37.48
N GLU A 217 9.32 6.57 38.29
CA GLU A 217 9.48 7.33 39.53
C GLU A 217 10.44 6.65 40.52
N ASP A 218 10.39 5.33 40.64
CA ASP A 218 11.25 4.58 41.55
C ASP A 218 12.70 4.49 41.04
N VAL A 219 12.89 4.49 39.72
CA VAL A 219 14.22 4.38 39.08
C VAL A 219 14.89 5.75 38.93
N PHE A 220 14.16 6.75 38.45
CA PHE A 220 14.68 8.06 38.05
C PHE A 220 14.29 9.19 39.01
N GLY A 221 13.42 8.91 40.00
CA GLY A 221 12.94 9.90 40.98
C GLY A 221 11.84 10.81 40.46
N ILE A 222 11.39 10.61 39.22
CA ILE A 222 10.30 11.35 38.56
C ILE A 222 9.47 10.38 37.73
N ALA A 223 8.15 10.49 37.80
CA ALA A 223 7.26 9.77 36.89
C ALA A 223 7.45 10.34 35.47
N GLN A 224 7.68 9.45 34.52
CA GLN A 224 7.96 9.77 33.13
C GLN A 224 7.01 9.01 32.23
N ASP A 225 6.72 9.56 31.07
CA ASP A 225 5.94 8.96 29.99
C ASP A 225 6.72 9.13 28.68
N LEU A 226 6.74 8.11 27.81
CA LEU A 226 7.62 8.04 26.64
C LEU A 226 7.06 8.78 25.43
N CYS A 227 7.93 9.39 24.64
CA CYS A 227 7.52 10.15 23.46
C CYS A 227 7.39 9.26 22.21
N PHE A 228 6.17 8.77 21.94
CA PHE A 228 5.89 7.97 20.75
C PHE A 228 4.49 8.21 20.18
N GLN A 229 4.34 7.89 18.90
CA GLN A 229 3.06 7.84 18.21
C GLN A 229 2.95 6.53 17.43
N LEU A 230 1.74 5.98 17.42
CA LEU A 230 1.40 4.85 16.58
C LEU A 230 0.54 5.37 15.44
N THR A 231 0.91 5.02 14.21
CA THR A 231 0.15 5.44 13.04
C THR A 231 -0.35 4.24 12.25
N PHE A 232 -1.45 4.49 11.57
CA PHE A 232 -1.95 3.64 10.52
C PHE A 232 -1.83 4.42 9.22
N THR A 233 -1.03 3.91 8.30
CA THR A 233 -1.12 4.25 6.89
C THR A 233 -2.05 3.21 6.28
N GLU A 234 -3.15 3.58 5.63
CA GLU A 234 -3.84 2.57 4.81
C GLU A 234 -2.80 2.01 3.84
N SER A 235 -2.59 0.69 3.84
CA SER A 235 -1.73 0.04 2.86
C SER A 235 -2.32 0.39 1.51
N CYS A 236 -1.66 1.29 0.77
CA CYS A 236 -2.11 1.58 -0.58
C CYS A 236 -1.91 0.36 -1.49
N ASN A 237 -1.27 -0.70 -1.03
CA ASN A 237 -1.16 -1.93 -1.80
C ASN A 237 -2.43 -2.76 -1.66
N TRP A 238 -3.08 -3.06 -2.78
CA TRP A 238 -4.21 -3.98 -2.88
C TRP A 238 -3.73 -5.39 -3.25
N LEU A 239 -4.19 -6.40 -2.53
CA LEU A 239 -3.94 -7.81 -2.84
C LEU A 239 -5.19 -8.42 -3.50
N PRO A 240 -5.07 -9.47 -4.33
CA PRO A 240 -6.22 -10.12 -4.98
C PRO A 240 -7.36 -10.55 -4.05
N ASP A 241 -7.06 -10.83 -2.78
CA ASP A 241 -8.04 -11.23 -1.77
C ASP A 241 -8.63 -10.03 -0.99
N ASP A 242 -8.18 -8.81 -1.26
CA ASP A 242 -8.67 -7.60 -0.59
C ASP A 242 -10.08 -7.22 -1.07
N PRO A 243 -10.86 -6.54 -0.22
CA PRO A 243 -12.17 -6.04 -0.61
C PRO A 243 -12.10 -5.12 -1.83
N HIS A 244 -13.15 -5.14 -2.64
CA HIS A 244 -13.29 -4.33 -3.84
C HIS A 244 -14.76 -3.92 -4.00
N LYS A 245 -14.99 -2.77 -4.63
CA LYS A 245 -16.35 -2.24 -4.86
C LYS A 245 -16.99 -2.71 -6.16
N MET A 246 -16.20 -3.19 -7.10
CA MET A 246 -16.68 -3.68 -8.39
C MET A 246 -17.30 -5.08 -8.26
N HIS A 247 -17.95 -5.56 -9.31
CA HIS A 247 -18.60 -6.86 -9.41
C HIS A 247 -17.68 -8.05 -9.09
N PHE A 248 -16.43 -8.01 -9.59
CA PHE A 248 -15.29 -8.82 -9.19
C PHE A 248 -14.01 -8.10 -9.63
N PRO A 249 -12.83 -8.36 -9.03
CA PRO A 249 -11.61 -7.71 -9.49
C PRO A 249 -11.17 -8.30 -10.83
N GLN A 250 -10.91 -7.44 -11.80
CA GLN A 250 -10.40 -7.84 -13.12
C GLN A 250 -8.87 -7.96 -13.05
N LEU A 251 -8.37 -9.17 -12.79
CA LEU A 251 -6.94 -9.46 -12.69
C LEU A 251 -6.27 -9.42 -14.08
N PRO A 252 -4.99 -9.06 -14.19
CA PRO A 252 -4.32 -8.99 -15.49
C PRO A 252 -4.22 -10.37 -16.11
N ASP A 253 -4.42 -10.48 -17.42
CA ASP A 253 -4.10 -11.69 -18.16
C ASP A 253 -2.58 -11.81 -18.31
N PRO A 254 -1.90 -12.79 -17.69
CA PRO A 254 -0.45 -12.94 -17.80
C PRO A 254 0.03 -13.38 -19.20
N THR A 255 -0.89 -13.67 -20.11
CA THR A 255 -0.63 -14.03 -21.52
C THR A 255 -1.26 -13.04 -22.51
N GLY A 256 -1.82 -11.95 -22.02
CA GLY A 256 -2.58 -11.00 -22.83
C GLY A 256 -1.74 -9.87 -23.40
N TRP A 257 -2.36 -8.71 -23.42
CA TRP A 257 -1.86 -7.47 -24.03
C TRP A 257 -1.68 -6.35 -23.01
N ALA A 258 -0.65 -5.54 -23.22
CA ALA A 258 -0.59 -4.16 -22.74
C ALA A 258 -1.05 -3.21 -23.85
N VAL A 259 -2.15 -2.50 -23.60
CA VAL A 259 -2.77 -1.60 -24.57
C VAL A 259 -2.32 -0.17 -24.30
N ASN A 260 -1.74 0.50 -25.29
CA ASN A 260 -1.14 1.83 -25.15
C ASN A 260 -2.16 2.82 -24.56
N ALA A 261 -1.83 3.37 -23.40
CA ALA A 261 -2.59 4.40 -22.70
C ALA A 261 -1.69 5.59 -22.35
N THR A 262 -0.59 5.77 -23.09
CA THR A 262 0.31 6.92 -22.93
C THR A 262 -0.35 8.16 -23.49
N ALA A 263 -0.42 9.23 -22.70
CA ALA A 263 -1.03 10.50 -23.10
C ALA A 263 -0.48 10.96 -24.48
N PRO A 264 -1.36 11.34 -25.43
CA PRO A 264 -2.77 11.67 -25.23
C PRO A 264 -3.76 10.50 -25.36
N VAL A 265 -3.32 9.25 -25.55
CA VAL A 265 -4.23 8.10 -25.64
C VAL A 265 -4.86 7.84 -24.28
N VAL A 266 -6.18 7.65 -24.26
CA VAL A 266 -6.95 7.30 -23.07
C VAL A 266 -7.75 6.03 -23.35
N LEU A 267 -7.69 5.11 -22.42
CA LEU A 267 -8.48 3.88 -22.44
C LEU A 267 -9.55 3.98 -21.37
N ALA A 268 -10.70 3.34 -21.61
CA ALA A 268 -11.77 3.26 -20.64
C ALA A 268 -12.41 1.88 -20.63
N ASP A 269 -12.72 1.39 -19.44
CA ASP A 269 -13.42 0.12 -19.23
C ASP A 269 -14.52 0.29 -18.18
N ASP A 270 -15.53 -0.58 -18.24
CA ASP A 270 -16.73 -0.47 -17.43
C ASP A 270 -16.75 -1.45 -16.26
N PHE A 271 -17.44 -1.05 -15.19
CA PHE A 271 -17.63 -1.90 -14.03
C PHE A 271 -18.92 -1.57 -13.29
N MET A 272 -19.62 -2.61 -12.83
CA MET A 272 -20.73 -2.44 -11.91
C MET A 272 -20.25 -2.24 -10.46
N CYS A 273 -20.69 -1.16 -9.82
CA CYS A 273 -20.54 -0.96 -8.38
C CYS A 273 -21.48 -1.89 -7.61
N MET A 274 -20.94 -2.63 -6.65
CA MET A 274 -21.69 -3.55 -5.79
C MET A 274 -22.06 -2.94 -4.44
N ASP A 275 -21.32 -1.94 -3.97
CA ASP A 275 -21.50 -1.35 -2.64
C ASP A 275 -21.50 0.19 -2.64
N THR A 276 -22.63 0.76 -2.21
CA THR A 276 -22.82 2.22 -2.08
C THR A 276 -21.80 2.83 -1.11
N GLY A 277 -21.14 3.91 -1.52
CA GLY A 277 -20.26 4.72 -0.67
C GLY A 277 -19.06 5.31 -1.42
N TRP A 278 -18.08 5.80 -0.67
CA TRP A 278 -16.86 6.43 -1.21
C TRP A 278 -15.89 5.44 -1.86
N VAL A 279 -15.41 5.76 -3.06
CA VAL A 279 -14.18 5.27 -3.68
C VAL A 279 -13.03 6.06 -3.08
N LYS A 280 -12.12 5.36 -2.42
CA LYS A 280 -10.97 5.94 -1.71
C LYS A 280 -9.63 5.59 -2.35
N ASP A 281 -9.62 4.58 -3.20
CA ASP A 281 -8.45 4.06 -3.88
C ASP A 281 -8.86 3.49 -5.25
N ILE A 282 -7.88 3.40 -6.13
CA ILE A 282 -8.02 2.83 -7.47
C ILE A 282 -6.74 2.02 -7.73
N HIS A 283 -6.91 0.75 -8.08
CA HIS A 283 -5.82 -0.19 -8.34
C HIS A 283 -5.97 -0.75 -9.75
N PHE A 284 -4.89 -0.70 -10.53
CA PHE A 284 -4.91 -1.15 -11.92
C PHE A 284 -3.54 -1.69 -12.33
N TRP A 285 -3.51 -2.40 -13.46
CA TRP A 285 -2.35 -3.15 -13.91
C TRP A 285 -1.82 -2.57 -15.21
N GLY A 286 -0.51 -2.42 -15.34
CA GLY A 286 0.10 -1.87 -16.55
C GLY A 286 1.45 -2.48 -16.85
N SER A 287 1.94 -2.21 -18.05
CA SER A 287 3.22 -2.71 -18.53
C SER A 287 3.89 -1.70 -19.46
N TRP A 288 5.17 -1.92 -19.73
CA TRP A 288 6.01 -1.06 -20.57
C TRP A 288 6.38 -1.77 -21.87
N LYS A 289 6.20 -1.04 -22.97
CA LYS A 289 6.60 -1.52 -24.30
C LYS A 289 8.08 -1.91 -24.33
N ASN A 290 8.40 -3.08 -24.89
CA ASN A 290 9.75 -3.66 -24.97
C ASN A 290 10.47 -3.80 -23.61
N ASP A 291 9.75 -3.90 -22.49
CA ASP A 291 10.30 -3.84 -21.11
C ASP A 291 11.13 -2.58 -20.82
N VAL A 292 10.95 -1.49 -21.59
CA VAL A 292 11.68 -0.24 -21.38
C VAL A 292 10.91 0.64 -20.40
N VAL A 293 11.13 0.39 -19.10
CA VAL A 293 10.50 1.13 -18.00
C VAL A 293 10.92 2.61 -18.04
N GLY A 294 9.93 3.49 -18.22
CA GLY A 294 10.08 4.94 -18.14
C GLY A 294 9.64 5.52 -16.80
N GLU A 295 9.56 6.84 -16.75
CA GLU A 295 9.02 7.60 -15.60
C GLU A 295 7.61 8.09 -15.93
N ILE A 296 6.62 7.64 -15.17
CA ILE A 296 5.26 8.21 -15.19
C ILE A 296 5.25 9.39 -14.22
N THR A 297 4.96 10.59 -14.72
CA THR A 297 4.87 11.79 -13.88
C THR A 297 3.51 11.92 -13.19
N SER A 298 2.45 11.47 -13.87
CA SER A 298 1.09 11.43 -13.34
C SER A 298 0.22 10.46 -14.13
N PHE A 299 -0.88 10.00 -13.53
CA PHE A 299 -2.01 9.44 -14.26
C PHE A 299 -3.15 10.46 -14.30
N VAL A 300 -3.81 10.58 -15.44
CA VAL A 300 -5.11 11.27 -15.55
C VAL A 300 -6.19 10.21 -15.48
N LEU A 301 -6.95 10.23 -14.39
CA LEU A 301 -8.04 9.29 -14.11
C LEU A 301 -9.38 10.02 -14.16
N SER A 302 -10.40 9.39 -14.70
CA SER A 302 -11.77 9.90 -14.62
C SER A 302 -12.80 8.79 -14.50
N LEU A 303 -13.89 9.09 -13.79
CA LEU A 303 -15.05 8.21 -13.66
C LEU A 303 -16.24 8.83 -14.39
N HIS A 304 -16.91 8.04 -15.21
CA HIS A 304 -18.02 8.49 -16.04
C HIS A 304 -19.30 7.70 -15.75
N ALA A 305 -20.44 8.33 -16.02
CA ALA A 305 -21.71 7.62 -16.12
C ALA A 305 -21.72 6.74 -17.37
N ASP A 306 -22.43 5.62 -17.32
CA ASP A 306 -22.63 4.75 -18.47
C ASP A 306 -23.56 5.35 -19.55
N ILE A 307 -23.19 5.18 -20.83
CA ILE A 307 -24.10 5.27 -21.97
C ILE A 307 -24.27 3.86 -22.52
N PRO A 308 -25.40 3.19 -22.26
CA PRO A 308 -25.64 1.83 -22.74
C PRO A 308 -25.65 1.73 -24.27
N ALA A 309 -25.34 0.54 -24.79
CA ALA A 309 -25.61 0.18 -26.18
C ALA A 309 -27.12 0.31 -26.50
N ASP A 310 -27.45 0.83 -27.68
CA ASP A 310 -28.81 0.82 -28.26
C ASP A 310 -28.73 0.45 -29.76
N PRO A 311 -28.47 -0.84 -30.07
CA PRO A 311 -28.28 -1.27 -31.45
C PRO A 311 -29.56 -1.12 -32.30
N PRO A 312 -29.46 -0.65 -33.56
CA PRO A 312 -28.23 -0.48 -34.32
C PRO A 312 -27.66 0.96 -34.30
N GLN A 313 -28.27 1.90 -33.57
CA GLN A 313 -27.86 3.31 -33.61
C GLN A 313 -26.63 3.59 -32.77
N VAL A 314 -26.51 2.89 -31.65
CA VAL A 314 -25.39 2.94 -30.71
C VAL A 314 -24.92 1.50 -30.52
N PRO A 315 -23.93 1.02 -31.31
CA PRO A 315 -23.61 -0.41 -31.37
C PRO A 315 -23.00 -0.96 -30.08
N TYR A 316 -22.26 -0.14 -29.34
CA TYR A 316 -21.58 -0.48 -28.09
C TYR A 316 -21.83 0.60 -27.02
N SER A 317 -21.72 0.20 -25.76
CA SER A 317 -21.74 1.13 -24.63
C SER A 317 -20.42 1.90 -24.56
N ARG A 318 -20.41 3.02 -23.85
CA ARG A 318 -19.23 3.89 -23.74
C ARG A 318 -19.31 4.85 -22.56
N PRO A 319 -18.20 5.47 -22.15
CA PRO A 319 -18.21 6.53 -21.16
C PRO A 319 -19.09 7.71 -21.58
N GLY A 320 -19.97 8.11 -20.67
CA GLY A 320 -20.83 9.27 -20.78
C GLY A 320 -20.28 10.51 -20.09
N VAL A 321 -21.15 11.21 -19.35
CA VAL A 321 -20.76 12.42 -18.63
C VAL A 321 -19.69 12.10 -17.57
N THR A 322 -18.64 12.91 -17.52
CA THR A 322 -17.63 12.85 -16.46
C THR A 322 -18.27 13.20 -15.12
N LEU A 323 -18.17 12.29 -14.16
CA LEU A 323 -18.66 12.46 -12.80
C LEU A 323 -17.54 12.87 -11.84
N TRP A 324 -16.32 12.45 -12.13
CA TRP A 324 -15.12 12.73 -11.36
C TRP A 324 -13.89 12.65 -12.27
N GLU A 325 -12.90 13.48 -12.00
CA GLU A 325 -11.63 13.52 -12.73
C GLU A 325 -10.53 14.01 -11.79
N ALA A 326 -9.36 13.37 -11.86
CA ALA A 326 -8.18 13.76 -11.10
C ALA A 326 -6.90 13.46 -11.88
N GLU A 327 -5.95 14.38 -11.81
CA GLU A 327 -4.56 14.11 -12.14
C GLU A 327 -3.84 13.68 -10.85
N VAL A 328 -3.38 12.43 -10.82
CA VAL A 328 -2.73 11.83 -9.65
C VAL A 328 -1.23 11.69 -9.90
N THR A 329 -0.45 12.35 -9.05
CA THR A 329 1.03 12.29 -9.04
C THR A 329 1.57 11.38 -7.94
N ASP A 330 0.69 10.90 -7.06
CA ASP A 330 1.04 10.08 -5.91
C ASP A 330 0.40 8.71 -6.04
N PHE A 331 1.27 7.71 -6.22
CA PHE A 331 0.89 6.32 -6.40
C PHE A 331 2.07 5.43 -6.01
N THR A 332 1.78 4.18 -5.66
CA THR A 332 2.80 3.14 -5.43
C THR A 332 2.77 2.12 -6.55
N VAL A 333 3.90 1.47 -6.79
CA VAL A 333 4.06 0.49 -7.86
C VAL A 333 4.60 -0.81 -7.28
N ALA A 334 3.94 -1.93 -7.58
CA ALA A 334 4.44 -3.27 -7.29
C ALA A 334 4.74 -4.00 -8.59
N ALA A 335 5.96 -4.51 -8.74
CA ALA A 335 6.41 -5.21 -9.94
C ALA A 335 6.10 -6.71 -9.87
N PHE A 336 5.69 -7.29 -11.00
CA PHE A 336 5.39 -8.69 -11.20
C PHE A 336 6.09 -9.18 -12.47
N ASP A 337 6.54 -10.43 -12.43
CA ASP A 337 7.27 -11.07 -13.53
C ASP A 337 6.61 -12.44 -13.82
N PRO A 338 5.66 -12.51 -14.78
CA PRO A 338 5.07 -13.75 -15.23
C PRO A 338 6.05 -14.59 -16.05
N PRO A 339 5.81 -15.92 -16.15
CA PRO A 339 6.68 -16.81 -16.92
C PRO A 339 6.50 -16.68 -18.45
N THR A 340 5.65 -15.78 -18.92
CA THR A 340 5.17 -15.70 -20.31
C THR A 340 5.40 -14.32 -20.89
N MET A 341 5.72 -14.29 -22.18
CA MET A 341 5.80 -13.03 -22.93
C MET A 341 4.38 -12.57 -23.30
N GLU A 342 4.17 -11.27 -23.31
CA GLU A 342 2.90 -10.62 -23.58
C GLU A 342 2.97 -9.77 -24.84
N GLY A 343 1.80 -9.46 -25.42
CA GLY A 343 1.69 -8.60 -26.58
C GLY A 343 1.59 -7.10 -26.22
N TRP A 344 1.95 -6.25 -27.16
CA TRP A 344 1.71 -4.81 -27.12
C TRP A 344 0.72 -4.39 -28.22
N TYR A 345 -0.27 -3.58 -27.86
CA TYR A 345 -1.25 -3.06 -28.80
C TYR A 345 -1.37 -1.53 -28.68
N ASP A 346 -1.25 -0.80 -29.79
CA ASP A 346 -1.58 0.63 -29.84
C ASP A 346 -2.82 0.85 -30.72
N PRO A 347 -3.99 1.13 -30.10
CA PRO A 347 -5.23 1.31 -30.87
C PRO A 347 -5.22 2.60 -31.70
N SER A 348 -4.42 3.60 -31.33
CA SER A 348 -4.35 4.88 -32.04
C SER A 348 -3.58 4.80 -33.36
N THR A 349 -2.66 3.84 -33.47
CA THR A 349 -1.85 3.61 -34.67
C THR A 349 -2.16 2.28 -35.36
N GLY A 350 -2.83 1.36 -34.68
CA GLY A 350 -3.05 -0.02 -35.10
C GLY A 350 -1.81 -0.90 -34.99
N GLU A 351 -0.79 -0.47 -34.24
CA GLU A 351 0.44 -1.25 -34.02
C GLU A 351 0.14 -2.45 -33.13
N ILE A 352 0.56 -3.63 -33.58
CA ILE A 352 0.45 -4.89 -32.85
C ILE A 352 1.83 -5.53 -32.83
N ILE A 353 2.36 -5.81 -31.64
CA ILE A 353 3.64 -6.48 -31.44
C ILE A 353 3.38 -7.69 -30.55
N TYR A 354 3.65 -8.88 -31.09
CA TYR A 354 3.61 -10.12 -30.32
C TYR A 354 4.93 -10.30 -29.58
N ASP A 355 4.89 -10.98 -28.44
CA ASP A 355 6.07 -11.32 -27.63
C ASP A 355 6.96 -10.09 -27.32
N ASP A 356 6.34 -8.99 -26.86
CA ASP A 356 6.99 -7.68 -26.67
C ASP A 356 7.69 -7.53 -25.30
N HIS A 357 7.03 -7.96 -24.21
CA HIS A 357 7.51 -7.76 -22.85
C HIS A 357 7.08 -8.90 -21.92
N TYR A 358 7.70 -9.00 -20.75
CA TYR A 358 7.28 -9.95 -19.71
C TYR A 358 6.78 -9.23 -18.45
N ALA A 359 7.42 -8.15 -18.02
CA ALA A 359 7.11 -7.56 -16.72
C ALA A 359 5.81 -6.74 -16.75
N TYR A 360 4.94 -6.94 -15.77
CA TYR A 360 3.80 -6.05 -15.51
C TYR A 360 3.81 -5.54 -14.08
N PHE A 361 3.05 -4.49 -13.84
CA PHE A 361 3.11 -3.68 -12.63
C PHE A 361 1.70 -3.39 -12.15
N GLN A 362 1.49 -3.53 -10.85
CA GLN A 362 0.31 -3.00 -10.19
C GLN A 362 0.58 -1.56 -9.77
N TYR A 363 -0.30 -0.67 -10.20
CA TYR A 363 -0.32 0.73 -9.80
C TYR A 363 -1.42 0.93 -8.79
N ASN A 364 -1.08 1.52 -7.66
CA ASN A 364 -2.01 1.76 -6.60
C ASN A 364 -2.12 3.25 -6.29
N VAL A 365 -3.32 3.79 -6.46
CA VAL A 365 -3.64 5.20 -6.24
C VAL A 365 -4.56 5.29 -5.05
N CYS A 366 -4.06 5.85 -3.94
CA CYS A 366 -4.90 6.20 -2.81
C CYS A 366 -5.31 7.66 -2.97
N LEU A 367 -6.60 7.95 -2.79
CA LEU A 367 -7.16 9.27 -2.99
C LEU A 367 -7.21 10.01 -1.65
N PRO A 368 -6.76 11.28 -1.60
CA PRO A 368 -6.96 12.10 -0.42
C PRO A 368 -8.47 12.37 -0.24
N GLU A 369 -8.94 12.46 1.01
CA GLU A 369 -10.36 12.53 1.36
C GLU A 369 -11.13 13.64 0.60
N GLN A 370 -10.45 14.73 0.27
CA GLN A 370 -11.04 15.87 -0.43
C GLN A 370 -11.47 15.55 -1.87
N ILE A 371 -10.97 14.46 -2.45
CA ILE A 371 -11.30 14.05 -3.82
C ILE A 371 -11.92 12.65 -3.90
N TRP A 372 -12.42 12.10 -2.78
CA TRP A 372 -13.17 10.85 -2.81
C TRP A 372 -14.42 10.97 -3.70
N PHE A 373 -14.75 9.87 -4.38
CA PHE A 373 -15.90 9.80 -5.28
C PHE A 373 -17.02 8.94 -4.69
N TRP A 374 -18.26 9.42 -4.67
CA TRP A 374 -19.40 8.63 -4.18
C TRP A 374 -19.99 7.78 -5.30
N GLN A 375 -20.19 6.48 -5.04
CA GLN A 375 -20.88 5.55 -5.93
C GLN A 375 -22.14 4.98 -5.29
N ASP A 376 -23.12 4.64 -6.13
CA ASP A 376 -24.33 3.92 -5.74
C ASP A 376 -24.27 2.47 -6.23
N SER A 377 -24.57 1.52 -5.35
CA SER A 377 -24.66 0.10 -5.68
C SER A 377 -25.63 -0.15 -6.85
N SER A 378 -25.33 -1.19 -7.65
CA SER A 378 -26.05 -1.58 -8.86
C SER A 378 -26.01 -0.55 -10.00
N THR A 379 -25.01 0.34 -9.99
CA THR A 379 -24.77 1.35 -11.05
C THR A 379 -23.51 0.98 -11.83
N ILE A 380 -23.56 1.09 -13.16
CA ILE A 380 -22.40 0.92 -14.05
C ILE A 380 -21.67 2.25 -14.15
N TYR A 381 -20.36 2.21 -13.91
CA TYR A 381 -19.44 3.32 -14.08
C TYR A 381 -18.35 2.92 -15.07
N TRP A 382 -17.76 3.91 -15.73
CA TRP A 382 -16.59 3.73 -16.58
C TRP A 382 -15.37 4.37 -15.92
N LEU A 383 -14.24 3.67 -15.89
CA LEU A 383 -12.95 4.21 -15.45
C LEU A 383 -12.08 4.49 -16.68
N ASN A 384 -11.65 5.74 -16.82
CA ASN A 384 -10.66 6.11 -17.83
C ASN A 384 -9.27 6.22 -17.21
N ILE A 385 -8.26 5.78 -17.94
CA ILE A 385 -6.85 5.88 -17.54
C ILE A 385 -6.02 6.41 -18.71
N SER A 386 -5.17 7.40 -18.42
CA SER A 386 -4.10 7.84 -19.31
C SER A 386 -2.85 8.16 -18.49
N ALA A 387 -1.70 7.63 -18.90
CA ALA A 387 -0.42 7.86 -18.24
C ALA A 387 0.33 9.03 -18.88
N VAL A 388 0.73 10.02 -18.08
CA VAL A 388 1.64 11.09 -18.50
C VAL A 388 3.07 10.60 -18.28
N VAL A 389 3.76 10.25 -19.37
CA VAL A 389 5.13 9.71 -19.35
C VAL A 389 6.13 10.83 -19.65
N ALA A 390 7.18 10.94 -18.84
CA ALA A 390 8.19 12.01 -18.93
C ALA A 390 8.87 12.10 -20.30
N ASP A 391 9.17 10.93 -20.89
CA ASP A 391 9.69 10.80 -22.26
C ASP A 391 8.85 9.78 -23.04
N ALA A 392 7.67 10.23 -23.45
CA ALA A 392 6.72 9.44 -24.25
C ALA A 392 7.25 9.04 -25.65
N GLN A 393 8.40 9.59 -26.09
CA GLN A 393 9.05 9.18 -27.35
C GLN A 393 10.00 8.01 -27.13
N ALA A 394 10.62 7.92 -25.96
CA ALA A 394 11.53 6.83 -25.60
C ALA A 394 10.81 5.64 -24.96
N THR A 395 9.75 5.90 -24.19
CA THR A 395 9.07 4.90 -23.37
C THR A 395 7.56 5.07 -23.45
N GLN A 396 6.83 3.95 -23.52
CA GLN A 396 5.37 3.94 -23.59
C GLN A 396 4.82 2.96 -22.57
N TRP A 397 3.74 3.38 -21.90
CA TRP A 397 3.00 2.61 -20.91
C TRP A 397 1.65 2.15 -21.46
N GLY A 398 1.26 0.93 -21.12
CA GLY A 398 -0.03 0.36 -21.50
C GLY A 398 -0.78 -0.23 -20.32
N TRP A 399 -2.12 -0.12 -20.35
CA TRP A 399 -3.02 -0.80 -19.41
C TRP A 399 -3.18 -2.25 -19.84
N LYS A 400 -3.01 -3.18 -18.90
CA LYS A 400 -3.17 -4.62 -19.11
C LYS A 400 -4.62 -5.00 -19.40
N SER A 401 -4.79 -5.88 -20.38
CA SER A 401 -5.99 -6.72 -20.56
C SER A 401 -6.18 -7.71 -19.41
N THR A 402 -7.38 -8.28 -19.31
CA THR A 402 -7.84 -9.19 -18.24
C THR A 402 -8.38 -10.50 -18.82
N LEU A 403 -8.38 -11.59 -18.04
CA LEU A 403 -9.08 -12.83 -18.40
C LEU A 403 -10.56 -12.81 -17.99
N ASP A 404 -10.91 -11.92 -17.05
CA ASP A 404 -12.22 -11.87 -16.43
C ASP A 404 -13.04 -10.72 -17.03
N HIS A 405 -13.60 -10.96 -18.21
CA HIS A 405 -14.36 -9.95 -18.94
C HIS A 405 -15.75 -9.74 -18.33
N TRP A 406 -16.24 -8.50 -18.35
CA TRP A 406 -17.59 -8.16 -17.90
C TRP A 406 -18.23 -7.14 -18.83
N ASN A 407 -19.54 -7.31 -19.05
CA ASN A 407 -20.39 -6.44 -19.87
C ASN A 407 -19.94 -6.24 -21.34
N ASP A 408 -19.40 -5.07 -21.69
CA ASP A 408 -19.08 -4.68 -23.07
C ASP A 408 -17.56 -4.55 -23.26
N ASP A 409 -17.11 -4.37 -24.51
CA ASP A 409 -15.70 -4.19 -24.81
C ASP A 409 -15.19 -2.81 -24.33
N ALA A 410 -13.96 -2.78 -23.83
CA ALA A 410 -13.28 -1.54 -23.50
C ALA A 410 -13.15 -0.61 -24.73
N VAL A 411 -13.03 0.69 -24.50
CA VAL A 411 -12.94 1.70 -25.56
C VAL A 411 -11.67 2.55 -25.44
N TRP A 412 -11.26 3.17 -26.54
CA TRP A 412 -10.17 4.16 -26.54
C TRP A 412 -10.59 5.49 -27.16
N GLY A 413 -9.83 6.53 -26.85
CA GLY A 413 -9.96 7.86 -27.43
C GLY A 413 -8.67 8.68 -27.27
N LEU A 414 -8.75 9.96 -27.63
CA LEU A 414 -7.66 10.91 -27.42
C LEU A 414 -8.12 12.00 -26.46
N TRP A 415 -7.31 12.30 -25.44
CA TRP A 415 -7.60 13.40 -24.52
C TRP A 415 -7.78 14.72 -25.28
N GLY A 416 -8.93 15.37 -25.05
CA GLY A 416 -9.36 16.58 -25.77
C GLY A 416 -10.37 16.34 -26.90
N GLU A 417 -10.44 15.11 -27.42
CA GLU A 417 -11.40 14.65 -28.44
C GLU A 417 -11.80 13.20 -28.14
N LEU A 418 -12.70 13.03 -27.16
CA LEU A 418 -13.16 11.72 -26.66
C LEU A 418 -14.20 11.07 -27.60
N ASP A 419 -13.80 10.88 -28.86
CA ASP A 419 -14.56 10.08 -29.82
C ASP A 419 -14.30 8.60 -29.53
N TRP A 420 -15.02 8.04 -28.56
CA TRP A 420 -14.85 6.66 -28.10
C TRP A 420 -14.97 5.66 -29.25
N VAL A 421 -13.93 4.86 -29.42
CA VAL A 421 -13.85 3.77 -30.39
C VAL A 421 -13.72 2.45 -29.62
N GLU A 422 -14.59 1.50 -29.93
CA GLU A 422 -14.54 0.13 -29.41
C GLU A 422 -13.21 -0.55 -29.72
N MET A 423 -12.64 -1.22 -28.73
CA MET A 423 -11.42 -2.00 -28.88
C MET A 423 -11.75 -3.47 -29.01
N TYR A 424 -11.02 -4.15 -29.87
CA TYR A 424 -11.01 -5.60 -29.92
C TYR A 424 -9.61 -6.08 -29.61
N GLU A 425 -9.53 -7.19 -28.89
CA GLU A 425 -8.27 -7.89 -28.71
C GLU A 425 -7.64 -8.20 -30.07
N PRO A 426 -6.35 -7.89 -30.29
CA PRO A 426 -5.69 -8.23 -31.53
C PRO A 426 -5.75 -9.74 -31.76
N ALA A 427 -6.45 -10.15 -32.82
CA ALA A 427 -6.47 -11.54 -33.23
C ALA A 427 -5.03 -11.98 -33.53
N GLU A 428 -4.54 -13.02 -32.83
CA GLU A 428 -3.33 -13.72 -33.26
C GLU A 428 -3.45 -14.00 -34.75
N CYS A 429 -2.41 -13.69 -35.53
CA CYS A 429 -2.37 -13.89 -36.98
C CYS A 429 -2.72 -15.34 -37.46
N ASP A 430 -2.98 -16.28 -36.55
CA ASP A 430 -3.40 -17.65 -36.82
C ASP A 430 -4.80 -18.04 -36.28
N THR A 431 -5.58 -17.13 -35.68
CA THR A 431 -6.99 -17.44 -35.32
C THR A 431 -7.92 -17.27 -36.51
N ILE A 432 -8.08 -18.36 -37.29
CA ILE A 432 -9.06 -18.44 -38.37
C ILE A 432 -10.44 -18.77 -37.77
N PHE A 433 -11.40 -17.85 -37.88
CA PHE A 433 -12.80 -18.11 -37.54
C PHE A 433 -13.47 -18.92 -38.66
N ASN A 434 -13.57 -20.24 -38.47
CA ASN A 434 -14.35 -21.10 -39.35
C ASN A 434 -15.81 -21.17 -38.89
N SER A 435 -16.76 -20.89 -39.78
CA SER A 435 -18.18 -21.11 -39.50
C SER A 435 -18.67 -22.38 -40.20
N PHE A 436 -19.43 -23.22 -39.48
CA PHE A 436 -20.05 -24.43 -40.04
C PHE A 436 -21.52 -24.53 -39.65
N TYR A 437 -22.29 -25.27 -40.45
CA TYR A 437 -23.66 -25.63 -40.14
C TYR A 437 -23.89 -27.14 -40.26
N ILE A 438 -24.83 -27.63 -39.46
CA ILE A 438 -25.40 -28.96 -39.57
C ILE A 438 -26.92 -28.86 -39.77
N GLN A 439 -27.46 -29.74 -40.59
CA GLN A 439 -28.89 -29.92 -40.79
C GLN A 439 -29.27 -31.33 -40.36
N VAL A 440 -30.18 -31.43 -39.40
CA VAL A 440 -30.77 -32.70 -38.94
C VAL A 440 -32.26 -32.73 -39.29
N ASP A 441 -32.79 -33.92 -39.57
CA ASP A 441 -34.21 -34.10 -39.81
C ASP A 441 -35.01 -34.12 -38.48
N PRO A 442 -36.35 -34.08 -38.52
CA PRO A 442 -37.19 -34.10 -37.31
C PRO A 442 -37.06 -35.37 -36.45
N THR A 443 -36.40 -36.41 -36.95
CA THR A 443 -36.13 -37.66 -36.21
C THR A 443 -34.73 -37.69 -35.61
N GLY A 444 -33.92 -36.64 -35.82
CA GLY A 444 -32.56 -36.51 -35.30
C GLY A 444 -31.48 -37.11 -36.21
N ILE A 445 -31.81 -37.47 -37.45
CA ILE A 445 -30.85 -38.02 -38.41
C ILE A 445 -30.15 -36.88 -39.16
N PHE A 446 -28.83 -36.98 -39.33
CA PHE A 446 -28.04 -36.03 -40.10
C PHE A 446 -28.45 -36.02 -41.59
N VAL A 447 -28.72 -34.83 -42.13
CA VAL A 447 -29.18 -34.61 -43.52
C VAL A 447 -28.09 -33.98 -44.38
N ALA A 448 -27.41 -32.95 -43.86
CA ALA A 448 -26.36 -32.21 -44.56
C ALA A 448 -25.51 -31.38 -43.58
N GLY A 449 -24.35 -30.93 -44.04
CA GLY A 449 -23.56 -29.91 -43.36
C GLY A 449 -22.54 -29.29 -44.32
N ALA A 450 -22.12 -28.05 -44.06
CA ALA A 450 -21.04 -27.37 -44.78
C ALA A 450 -20.39 -26.31 -43.88
N GLY A 451 -19.36 -25.62 -44.38
CA GLY A 451 -18.73 -24.49 -43.69
C GLY A 451 -18.01 -23.54 -44.66
N GLU A 452 -17.73 -22.33 -44.21
CA GLU A 452 -16.88 -21.34 -44.91
C GLU A 452 -15.43 -21.44 -44.38
N GLU A 453 -14.45 -21.28 -45.27
CA GLU A 453 -13.00 -21.26 -44.99
C GLU A 453 -12.38 -22.55 -44.37
N ALA A 454 -13.17 -23.59 -44.12
CA ALA A 454 -12.68 -24.92 -43.76
C ALA A 454 -12.06 -25.63 -44.98
N PHE A 455 -10.73 -25.80 -44.99
CA PHE A 455 -10.04 -26.60 -46.01
C PHE A 455 -10.06 -28.09 -45.60
N GLY A 456 -10.74 -28.92 -46.40
CA GLY A 456 -10.92 -30.37 -46.21
C GLY A 456 -12.15 -30.86 -47.00
N ASP A 457 -12.14 -32.09 -47.53
CA ASP A 457 -13.14 -32.64 -48.48
C ASP A 457 -14.58 -32.86 -47.92
N GLY A 458 -14.99 -32.09 -46.92
CA GLY A 458 -16.34 -32.11 -46.34
C GLY A 458 -16.56 -33.22 -45.31
N TRP A 459 -17.83 -33.36 -44.90
CA TRP A 459 -18.28 -34.38 -43.93
C TRP A 459 -18.12 -35.79 -44.47
N TYR A 460 -17.49 -36.68 -43.71
CA TYR A 460 -17.31 -38.09 -44.04
C TYR A 460 -18.12 -38.98 -43.09
N TYR A 461 -18.85 -39.95 -43.66
CA TYR A 461 -19.65 -40.92 -42.91
C TYR A 461 -18.87 -42.22 -42.75
N TYR A 462 -18.76 -42.73 -41.52
CA TYR A 462 -18.22 -44.07 -41.25
C TYR A 462 -19.35 -45.10 -41.17
N PRO A 463 -19.65 -45.84 -42.27
CA PRO A 463 -20.83 -46.69 -42.34
C PRO A 463 -20.81 -47.91 -41.41
N PHE A 464 -19.65 -48.25 -40.85
CA PHE A 464 -19.49 -49.40 -39.95
C PHE A 464 -19.64 -49.04 -38.47
N GLU A 465 -19.52 -47.76 -38.12
CA GLU A 465 -19.55 -47.28 -36.74
C GLU A 465 -20.70 -46.27 -36.49
N GLU A 466 -21.52 -46.00 -37.52
CA GLU A 466 -22.71 -45.14 -37.48
C GLU A 466 -22.45 -43.72 -36.94
N TRP A 467 -21.28 -43.14 -37.20
CA TRP A 467 -20.96 -41.76 -36.85
C TRP A 467 -20.34 -40.96 -38.01
N TRP A 468 -20.49 -39.65 -37.93
CA TRP A 468 -20.01 -38.67 -38.91
C TRP A 468 -18.81 -37.93 -38.35
N ASN A 469 -17.83 -37.63 -39.19
CA ASN A 469 -16.70 -36.80 -38.82
C ASN A 469 -16.46 -35.69 -39.86
N ILE A 470 -15.81 -34.62 -39.41
CA ILE A 470 -15.27 -33.56 -40.26
C ILE A 470 -13.81 -33.35 -39.86
N TRP A 471 -12.94 -33.16 -40.85
CA TRP A 471 -11.54 -32.81 -40.65
C TRP A 471 -11.37 -31.33 -40.96
N PHE A 472 -10.82 -30.56 -40.03
CA PHE A 472 -10.40 -29.18 -40.27
C PHE A 472 -8.87 -29.16 -40.38
N TYR A 473 -8.36 -28.47 -41.39
CA TYR A 473 -6.96 -28.05 -41.42
C TYR A 473 -6.95 -26.53 -41.28
N ASP A 474 -6.03 -26.03 -40.44
CA ASP A 474 -5.87 -24.59 -40.22
C ASP A 474 -5.28 -23.88 -41.45
N HIS A 475 -4.96 -24.61 -42.53
CA HIS A 475 -4.37 -24.13 -43.77
C HIS A 475 -4.83 -24.98 -44.97
N PRO A 476 -4.81 -24.44 -46.21
CA PRO A 476 -4.92 -25.27 -47.42
C PRO A 476 -3.87 -26.38 -47.41
N LEU A 477 -4.27 -27.61 -47.75
CA LEU A 477 -3.36 -28.75 -47.81
C LEU A 477 -2.24 -28.48 -48.84
N ASP A 478 -1.03 -28.18 -48.36
CA ASP A 478 0.16 -27.95 -49.17
C ASP A 478 1.10 -29.17 -49.09
N TYR A 479 1.20 -29.90 -50.21
CA TYR A 479 2.07 -31.07 -50.31
C TYR A 479 3.57 -30.71 -50.35
N GLU A 480 3.95 -29.43 -50.45
CA GLU A 480 5.34 -28.98 -50.46
C GLU A 480 5.93 -28.75 -49.06
N ARG A 481 5.14 -28.85 -47.98
CA ARG A 481 5.60 -28.70 -46.58
C ARG A 481 6.10 -30.00 -45.92
N TYR A 482 6.55 -30.99 -46.70
CA TYR A 482 7.14 -32.27 -46.22
C TYR A 482 8.65 -32.39 -46.43
#